data_AF-A0A2G6GR14-F1
#
_entry.id   AF-A0A2G6GR14-F1
#
_cell.length_a   1.000
_cell.length_b   1.000
_cell.length_c   1.000
_cell.angle_alpha   90.00
_cell.angle_beta   90.00
_cell.angle_gamma   90.00
#
_symmetry.space_group_name_H-M   'P 1'
#
loop_
_entity.id
_entity.type
_entity.pdbx_description
1 polymer ?
#
loop_
_entity_poly.entity_id
_entity_poly.type
_entity_poly.pdbx_seq_one_letter_code
_entity_poly.pdbx_strand_id
1 'polypeptide(L)' 'MAINVLVGLQWGDEGKGKIVDVLTPQMNAVCRFQGGPNAGHTLKFNNVKHVLHTIPSGIFREGVANVIGNGVVIDPV' A
#
# COMPACT_ATOMS: atom_id res chain seq x y z
N MET A 1 -15.24 12.80 10.46
CA MET A 1 -13.99 12.41 9.76
C MET A 1 -14.23 11.04 9.17
N ALA A 2 -13.99 10.85 7.87
CA ALA A 2 -14.23 9.58 7.17
C ALA A 2 -12.91 8.91 6.83
N ILE A 3 -12.87 7.57 6.89
CA ILE A 3 -11.70 6.76 6.57
C ILE A 3 -12.10 5.78 5.47
N ASN A 4 -11.28 5.69 4.43
CA ASN A 4 -11.45 4.70 3.38
C ASN A 4 -10.64 3.44 3.71
N VAL A 5 -11.30 2.28 3.65
CA VAL A 5 -10.68 0.99 3.89
C VAL A 5 -10.74 0.17 2.60
N LEU A 6 -9.58 -0.21 2.09
CA LEU A 6 -9.47 -1.10 0.93
C LEU A 6 -9.08 -2.50 1.39
N VAL A 7 -9.92 -3.49 1.10
CA VAL A 7 -9.69 -4.91 1.41
C VAL A 7 -9.89 -5.76 0.16
N GLY A 8 -9.20 -6.90 0.11
CA GLY A 8 -9.46 -7.94 -0.89
C GLY A 8 -10.58 -8.83 -0.37
N LEU A 9 -11.53 -9.16 -1.25
CA LEU A 9 -12.69 -10.01 -0.90
C LEU A 9 -12.55 -11.43 -1.45
N GLN A 10 -11.37 -11.77 -2.00
CA GLN A 10 -11.06 -13.08 -2.56
C GLN A 10 -9.85 -13.66 -1.80
N TRP A 11 -9.00 -14.43 -2.48
CA TRP A 11 -7.82 -15.08 -1.93
C TRP A 11 -6.51 -14.41 -2.36
N GLY A 12 -6.47 -13.07 -2.40
CA GLY A 12 -5.29 -12.34 -2.84
C GLY A 12 -5.27 -12.06 -4.34
N ASP A 13 -4.22 -11.35 -4.78
CA ASP A 13 -3.97 -10.95 -6.17
C ASP A 13 -5.09 -10.18 -6.90
N GLU A 14 -5.99 -9.53 -6.16
CA GLU A 14 -7.10 -8.73 -6.72
C GLU A 14 -6.64 -7.38 -7.28
N GLY A 15 -5.34 -7.13 -7.38
CA GLY A 15 -4.79 -5.87 -7.91
C GLY A 15 -4.94 -4.67 -6.96
N LYS A 16 -5.09 -4.90 -5.65
CA LYS A 16 -5.31 -3.86 -4.63
C LYS A 16 -4.32 -2.68 -4.72
N GLY A 17 -3.04 -2.94 -4.95
CA GLY A 17 -2.01 -1.90 -5.05
C GLY A 17 -2.33 -0.85 -6.12
N LYS A 18 -2.90 -1.26 -7.25
CA LYS A 18 -3.33 -0.33 -8.31
C LYS A 18 -4.48 0.57 -7.85
N ILE A 19 -5.43 0.01 -7.10
CA ILE A 19 -6.55 0.78 -6.54
C ILE A 19 -6.05 1.76 -5.48
N VAL A 20 -5.11 1.35 -4.62
CA VAL A 20 -4.47 2.28 -3.67
C VAL A 20 -3.83 3.45 -4.41
N ASP A 21 -3.05 3.21 -5.47
CA ASP A 21 -2.43 4.30 -6.24
C ASP A 21 -3.46 5.26 -6.86
N VAL A 22 -4.57 4.74 -7.39
CA VAL A 22 -5.66 5.58 -7.94
C VAL A 22 -6.29 6.47 -6.86
N LEU A 23 -6.46 5.97 -5.63
CA LEU A 23 -7.10 6.69 -4.54
C LEU A 23 -6.15 7.64 -3.78
N THR A 24 -4.85 7.34 -3.78
CA THR A 24 -3.84 8.06 -2.97
C THR A 24 -3.81 9.58 -3.21
N PRO A 25 -4.01 10.14 -4.42
CA PRO A 25 -3.99 11.60 -4.64
C PRO A 25 -4.97 12.40 -3.79
N GLN A 26 -6.02 11.75 -3.28
CA GLN A 26 -7.06 12.37 -2.46
C GLN A 26 -6.84 12.12 -0.95
N MET A 27 -5.75 11.46 -0.57
CA MET A 27 -5.48 11.03 0.81
C MET A 27 -4.30 11.80 1.39
N ASN A 28 -4.36 12.11 2.68
CA ASN A 28 -3.23 12.67 3.41
C ASN A 28 -2.30 11.58 3.99
N ALA A 29 -2.80 10.36 4.14
CA ALA A 29 -2.04 9.23 4.66
C ALA A 29 -2.47 7.91 4.02
N VAL A 30 -1.52 6.99 3.86
CA VAL A 30 -1.75 5.60 3.45
C VAL A 30 -1.13 4.68 4.49
N CYS A 31 -1.96 3.80 5.06
CA CYS A 31 -1.58 2.97 6.19
C CYS A 31 -1.68 1.47 5.85
N ARG A 32 -0.62 0.72 6.14
CA ARG A 32 -0.65 -0.74 6.26
C ARG A 32 -1.05 -1.10 7.69
N PHE A 33 -2.05 -1.95 7.87
CA PHE A 33 -2.56 -2.30 9.21
C PHE A 33 -2.36 -3.77 9.60
N GLN A 34 -2.02 -4.66 8.67
CA GLN A 34 -1.77 -6.08 8.93
C GLN A 34 -0.85 -6.70 7.88
N GLY A 35 -0.42 -7.94 8.14
CA GLY A 35 0.36 -8.76 7.22
C GLY A 35 1.85 -8.58 7.43
N GLY A 36 2.66 -8.84 6.41
CA GLY A 36 4.11 -8.66 6.47
C GLY A 36 4.76 -8.76 5.10
N PRO A 37 5.99 -9.29 4.99
CA PRO A 37 6.72 -9.42 3.72
C PRO A 37 6.05 -10.36 2.71
N ASN A 38 5.08 -11.16 3.18
CA ASN A 38 4.24 -12.04 2.36
C ASN A 38 3.25 -11.28 1.46
N ALA A 39 3.03 -9.99 1.72
CA ALA A 39 2.31 -9.15 0.79
C ALA A 39 3.25 -8.69 -0.34
N GLY A 40 2.72 -8.57 -1.55
CA GLY A 40 3.44 -8.02 -2.67
C GLY A 40 2.48 -7.33 -3.61
N HIS A 41 2.77 -6.10 -4.01
CA HIS A 41 2.08 -5.49 -5.12
C HIS A 41 3.08 -4.81 -6.04
N THR A 42 2.88 -5.03 -7.33
CA THR A 42 3.66 -4.40 -8.38
C THR A 42 2.99 -3.10 -8.78
N LEU A 43 3.75 -2.01 -8.79
CA LEU A 43 3.34 -0.72 -9.34
C LEU A 43 4.25 -0.38 -10.51
N LYS A 44 3.72 0.35 -11.48
CA LYS A 44 4.51 0.95 -12.56
C LYS A 44 4.42 2.47 -12.43
N PHE A 45 5.54 3.10 -12.13
CA PHE A 45 5.69 4.56 -12.11
C PHE A 45 6.74 4.96 -13.14
N ASN A 46 6.44 5.93 -14.00
CA ASN A 46 7.36 6.40 -15.05
C ASN A 46 7.99 5.27 -15.89
N ASN A 47 7.17 4.28 -16.23
CA ASN A 47 7.58 3.06 -16.95
C ASN A 47 8.58 2.15 -16.22
N VAL A 48 8.89 2.43 -14.96
CA VAL A 48 9.70 1.59 -14.07
C VAL A 48 8.79 0.74 -13.20
N LYS A 49 9.08 -0.56 -13.13
CA LYS A 49 8.36 -1.52 -12.28
C LYS A 49 8.96 -1.49 -10.88
N HIS A 50 8.12 -1.20 -9.88
CA HIS A 50 8.45 -1.27 -8.46
C HIS A 50 7.66 -2.40 -7.80
N VAL A 51 8.32 -3.20 -6.98
CA VAL A 51 7.68 -4.24 -6.17
C VAL A 51 7.78 -3.82 -4.71
N LEU A 52 6.64 -3.62 -4.05
CA LEU A 52 6.57 -3.24 -2.65
C LEU A 52 6.03 -4.40 -1.82
N HIS A 53 6.79 -4.76 -0.78
CA HIS A 53 6.41 -5.79 0.18
C HIS A 53 5.85 -5.19 1.46
N THR A 54 6.63 -4.41 2.21
CA THR A 54 6.16 -3.85 3.50
C THR A 54 5.69 -2.41 3.35
N ILE A 55 6.41 -1.61 2.56
CA ILE A 55 6.15 -0.18 2.36
C ILE A 55 4.74 0.05 1.78
N PRO A 56 3.95 0.98 2.33
CA PRO A 56 2.64 1.33 1.75
C PRO A 56 2.77 1.90 0.33
N SER A 57 1.75 1.65 -0.51
CA SER A 57 1.76 2.04 -1.93
C SER A 57 1.81 3.55 -2.17
N GLY A 58 1.47 4.35 -1.16
CA GLY A 58 1.45 5.82 -1.25
C GLY A 58 2.84 6.46 -1.30
N ILE A 59 3.92 5.68 -1.21
CA ILE A 59 5.31 6.16 -1.15
C ILE A 59 5.73 6.98 -2.38
N PHE A 60 5.03 6.82 -3.50
CA PHE A 60 5.31 7.54 -4.74
C PHE A 60 4.55 8.86 -4.87
N ARG A 61 3.77 9.25 -3.86
CA ARG A 61 3.00 10.51 -3.85
C ARG A 61 3.57 11.46 -2.82
N GLU A 62 4.03 12.62 -3.29
CA GLU A 62 4.54 13.67 -2.43
C GLU A 62 3.44 14.21 -1.51
N GLY A 63 3.82 14.57 -0.27
CA GLY A 63 2.88 15.08 0.73
C GLY A 63 1.97 14.03 1.38
N VAL A 64 2.08 12.75 1.01
CA VAL A 64 1.31 11.66 1.60
C VAL A 64 2.13 10.95 2.68
N ALA A 65 1.61 10.93 3.91
CA ALA A 65 2.24 10.18 4.99
C ALA A 65 2.08 8.67 4.76
N ASN A 66 3.18 7.91 4.85
CA ASN A 66 3.18 6.46 4.71
C ASN A 66 3.40 5.82 6.07
N VAL A 67 2.41 5.07 6.56
CA VAL A 67 2.41 4.52 7.92
C VAL A 67 2.39 3.00 7.88
N ILE A 68 3.31 2.38 8.61
CA ILE A 68 3.28 0.96 8.92
C ILE A 68 2.71 0.84 10.34
N GLY A 69 1.50 0.31 10.45
CA GLY A 69 0.82 0.12 11.73
C GLY A 69 1.40 -1.03 12.55
N ASN A 70 1.05 -1.05 13.84
CA ASN A 70 1.51 -2.05 14.80
C ASN A 70 1.08 -3.50 14.50
N GLY A 71 0.08 -3.70 13.64
CA GLY A 71 -0.36 -5.03 13.20
C GLY A 71 0.48 -5.66 12.09
N VAL A 72 1.50 -4.96 11.59
CA VAL A 72 2.38 -5.46 10.52
C VAL A 72 3.59 -6.16 11.12
N VAL A 73 3.86 -7.37 10.66
CA VAL A 73 5.13 -8.09 10.91
C VAL A 73 6.19 -7.50 9.98
N ILE A 74 7.26 -6.95 10.55
CA ILE A 74 8.35 -6.33 9.81
C ILE A 74 9.55 -7.27 9.80
N ASP A 75 9.99 -7.65 8.60
CA ASP A 75 11.33 -8.19 8.38
C ASP A 75 12.27 -7.00 8.11
N PRO A 76 13.26 -6.73 8.98
CA PRO A 76 14.16 -5.59 8.85
C PRO A 76 15.36 -5.85 7.93
N VAL A 77 15.54 -7.08 7.43
CA VAL A 77 16.68 -7.53 6.62
C VAL A 77 16.47 -7.25 5.14
#